data_AF-A0A7J9ZCZ2-F1
#
_entry.id   AF-A0A7J9ZCZ2-F1
#
_cell.length_a   1.000
_cell.length_b   1.000
_cell.length_c   1.000
_cell.angle_alpha   90.00
_cell.angle_beta   90.00
_cell.angle_gamma   90.00
#
_symmetry.space_group_name_H-M   'P 1'
#
loop_
_entity.id
_entity.type
_entity.pdbx_description
1 polymer ?
#
loop_
_entity_poly.entity_id
_entity_poly.type
_entity_poly.pdbx_seq_one_letter_code
_entity_poly.pdbx_strand_id
1 'polypeptide(L)'
;MDARTARLSESLDGLRTAFDADGITLRVEPVDDRQVTLRLLIPDDACAECLVPDDMISEMALAALREASPEISDVRVERHVGSS
;
A
#
# COMPACT_ATOMS: atom_id res chain seq x y z
N MET A 1 11.17 -11.77 -6.50
CA MET A 1 10.29 -10.61 -6.61
C MET A 1 10.11 -10.36 -8.09
N ASP A 2 8.88 -10.51 -8.58
CA ASP A 2 8.53 -10.54 -9.99
C ASP A 2 8.54 -9.14 -10.62
N ALA A 3 8.79 -9.05 -11.93
CA ALA A 3 8.91 -7.77 -12.64
C ALA A 3 7.63 -6.90 -12.55
N ARG A 4 6.47 -7.53 -12.46
CA ARG A 4 5.18 -6.85 -12.25
C ARG A 4 5.10 -6.24 -10.85
N THR A 5 5.43 -7.02 -9.82
CA THR A 5 5.47 -6.54 -8.43
C THR A 5 6.43 -5.37 -8.26
N ALA A 6 7.59 -5.39 -8.92
CA ALA A 6 8.52 -4.27 -8.92
C ALA A 6 7.88 -3.00 -9.49
N ARG A 7 7.26 -3.07 -10.68
CA ARG A 7 6.58 -1.91 -11.27
C ARG A 7 5.45 -1.37 -10.41
N LEU A 8 4.59 -2.23 -9.89
CA LEU A 8 3.49 -1.81 -9.01
C LEU A 8 4.02 -1.16 -7.73
N SER A 9 5.13 -1.68 -7.19
CA SER A 9 5.81 -1.07 -6.05
C SER A 9 6.40 0.29 -6.38
N GLU A 10 6.99 0.47 -7.57
CA GLU A 10 7.53 1.77 -8.03
C GLU A 10 6.42 2.82 -8.19
N SER A 11 5.24 2.43 -8.69
CA SER A 11 4.08 3.33 -8.79
C SER A 11 3.57 3.82 -7.44
N LEU A 12 3.87 3.09 -6.37
CA LEU A 12 3.48 3.42 -5.01
C LEU A 12 4.59 4.12 -4.21
N ASP A 13 5.71 4.49 -4.83
CA ASP A 13 6.87 5.08 -4.15
C ASP A 13 6.52 6.39 -3.41
N GLY A 14 5.64 7.21 -3.99
CA GLY A 14 5.14 8.43 -3.34
C GLY A 14 4.34 8.13 -2.07
N LEU A 15 3.43 7.15 -2.11
CA LEU A 15 2.69 6.71 -0.91
C LEU A 15 3.64 6.08 0.10
N ARG A 16 4.59 5.27 -0.36
CA ARG A 16 5.57 4.60 0.48
C ARG A 16 6.43 5.62 1.25
N THR A 17 6.87 6.68 0.58
CA THR A 17 7.62 7.78 1.21
C THR A 17 6.78 8.50 2.27
N ALA A 18 5.49 8.73 2.00
CA ALA A 18 4.59 9.34 2.96
C ALA A 18 4.41 8.47 4.21
N PHE A 19 4.15 7.17 4.06
CA PHE A 19 3.99 6.25 5.18
C PHE A 19 5.29 6.00 5.95
N ASP A 20 6.44 5.98 5.27
CA ASP A 20 7.75 5.83 5.89
C ASP A 20 8.08 6.98 6.84
N ALA A 21 7.62 8.21 6.52
CA ALA A 21 7.74 9.38 7.40
C ALA A 21 7.00 9.20 8.73
N ASP A 22 5.92 8.42 8.74
CA ASP A 22 5.15 8.03 9.93
C ASP A 22 5.66 6.70 10.55
N GLY A 23 6.77 6.15 10.05
CA GLY A 23 7.33 4.88 10.50
C GLY A 23 6.53 3.65 10.06
N ILE A 24 5.58 3.81 9.15
CA ILE A 24 4.71 2.76 8.63
C ILE A 24 5.36 2.14 7.38
N THR A 25 5.55 0.82 7.40
CA THR A 25 6.08 0.12 6.22
C THR A 25 4.93 -0.34 5.31
N LEU A 26 4.91 0.16 4.07
CA LEU A 26 4.03 -0.32 3.01
C LEU A 26 4.67 -1.47 2.23
N ARG A 27 3.95 -2.59 2.10
CA ARG A 27 4.30 -3.71 1.23
C ARG A 27 3.18 -3.99 0.23
N VAL A 28 3.58 -4.34 -0.99
CA VAL A 28 2.67 -4.63 -2.11
C VAL A 28 2.68 -6.12 -2.37
N GLU A 29 1.51 -6.75 -2.29
CA GLU A 29 1.32 -8.16 -2.58
C GLU A 29 0.24 -8.30 -3.66
N PRO A 30 0.63 -8.48 -4.94
CA PRO A 30 -0.35 -8.74 -5.99
C PRO A 30 -1.03 -10.08 -5.73
N VAL A 31 -2.36 -10.08 -5.78
CA VAL A 31 -3.16 -11.29 -5.64
C VAL A 31 -3.34 -11.93 -7.01
N ASP A 32 -3.70 -11.11 -8.01
CA ASP A 32 -3.90 -11.49 -9.41
C ASP A 32 -3.67 -10.28 -10.35
N ASP A 33 -4.02 -10.40 -11.63
CA ASP A 33 -4.00 -9.33 -12.64
C ASP A 33 -4.82 -8.09 -12.27
N ARG A 34 -5.93 -8.27 -11.55
CA ARG A 34 -6.86 -7.17 -11.25
C ARG A 34 -6.86 -6.70 -9.79
N GLN A 35 -6.21 -7.43 -8.90
CA GLN A 35 -6.30 -7.21 -7.45
C GLN A 35 -4.92 -7.13 -6.81
N VAL A 36 -4.76 -6.14 -5.93
CA VAL A 36 -3.54 -5.93 -5.16
C VAL A 36 -3.89 -5.78 -3.69
N THR A 37 -3.15 -6.48 -2.83
CA THR A 37 -3.20 -6.28 -1.39
C THR A 37 -2.05 -5.38 -0.95
N LEU A 38 -2.37 -4.35 -0.17
CA LEU A 38 -1.42 -3.45 0.47
C LEU A 38 -1.33 -3.80 1.94
N ARG A 39 -0.15 -4.25 2.36
CA ARG A 39 0.13 -4.57 3.76
C ARG A 39 0.83 -3.38 4.41
N LEU A 40 0.15 -2.75 5.36
CA LEU A 40 0.67 -1.67 6.20
C LEU A 40 1.16 -2.27 7.52
N LEU A 41 2.46 -2.24 7.75
CA LEU A 41 3.05 -2.59 9.05
C LEU A 41 3.16 -1.33 9.88
N ILE A 42 2.37 -1.26 10.93
CA ILE A 42 2.23 -0.09 11.79
C ILE A 42 2.96 -0.39 13.10
N PRO A 43 3.98 0.41 13.47
CA PRO A 43 4.66 0.23 14.75
C PRO A 43 3.72 0.53 15.92
N ASP A 44 3.99 -0.07 17.09
CA ASP A 44 3.15 0.09 18.29
C ASP A 44 3.07 1.56 18.77
N ASP A 45 4.13 2.33 18.49
CA ASP A 45 4.23 3.76 18.80
C ASP A 45 3.55 4.67 17.75
N ALA A 46 3.01 4.11 16.67
CA ALA A 46 2.33 4.91 15.65
C ALA A 46 1.06 5.56 16.21
N CYS A 47 0.94 6.87 16.00
CA CYS A 47 -0.24 7.62 16.37
C CYS A 47 -1.50 7.05 15.67
N ALA A 48 -2.39 6.45 16.46
CA ALA A 48 -3.66 5.91 15.96
C ALA A 48 -4.54 6.98 15.27
N GLU A 49 -4.38 8.26 15.65
CA GLU A 49 -5.07 9.40 15.07
C GLU A 49 -4.43 9.91 13.76
N CYS A 50 -3.19 9.53 13.45
CA CYS A 50 -2.51 9.87 12.19
C CYS A 50 -2.79 8.86 11.06
N LEU A 51 -3.48 7.76 11.38
CA LEU A 51 -3.77 6.72 10.39
C LEU A 51 -4.87 7.19 9.43
N VAL A 52 -4.46 7.50 8.21
CA VAL A 52 -5.36 7.71 7.06
C VAL A 52 -6.32 6.51 6.97
N PRO A 53 -7.63 6.72 6.77
CA PRO A 53 -8.60 5.62 6.68
C PRO A 53 -8.33 4.71 5.48
N ASP A 54 -8.59 3.41 5.64
CA ASP A 54 -8.27 2.38 4.63
C ASP A 54 -8.88 2.66 3.25
N ASP A 55 -10.09 3.19 3.23
CA ASP A 55 -10.78 3.57 1.99
C ASP A 55 -10.00 4.63 1.20
N MET A 56 -9.48 5.65 1.89
CA MET A 56 -8.66 6.69 1.24
C MET A 56 -7.32 6.12 0.75
N ILE A 57 -6.68 5.27 1.54
CA ILE A 57 -5.43 4.61 1.14
C ILE A 57 -5.67 3.74 -0.10
N SER A 58 -6.76 2.97 -0.11
CA SER A 58 -7.16 2.12 -1.22
C SER A 58 -7.39 2.93 -2.49
N GLU A 59 -8.18 4.01 -2.43
CA GLU A 59 -8.47 4.86 -3.59
C GLU A 59 -7.21 5.54 -4.15
N MET A 60 -6.36 6.08 -3.27
CA MET A 60 -5.09 6.71 -3.66
C MET A 60 -4.15 5.70 -4.33
N ALA A 61 -4.03 4.51 -3.75
CA ALA A 61 -3.20 3.47 -4.32
C ALA A 61 -3.78 2.91 -5.62
N LEU A 62 -5.10 2.74 -5.72
CA LEU A 62 -5.78 2.30 -6.94
C LEU A 62 -5.51 3.30 -8.07
N ALA A 63 -5.60 4.60 -7.79
CA ALA A 63 -5.28 5.64 -8.76
C ALA A 63 -3.84 5.51 -9.28
N ALA A 64 -2.85 5.41 -8.38
CA ALA A 64 -1.45 5.28 -8.74
C ALA A 64 -1.13 3.96 -9.48
N LEU A 65 -1.71 2.85 -9.03
CA LEU A 65 -1.53 1.52 -9.64
C LEU A 65 -2.12 1.46 -11.04
N ARG A 66 -3.25 2.14 -11.29
CA ARG A 66 -3.88 2.18 -12.62
C ARG A 66 -3.07 2.93 -13.66
N GLU A 67 -2.19 3.86 -13.26
CA GLU A 67 -1.26 4.51 -14.19
C GLU A 67 -0.25 3.53 -14.78
N ALA A 68 0.22 2.56 -13.99
CA ALA A 68 1.17 1.54 -14.45
C ALA A 68 0.50 0.24 -14.92
N SER A 69 -0.71 -0.06 -14.47
CA SER A 69 -1.46 -1.28 -14.80
C SER A 69 -2.97 -0.99 -14.77
N PRO A 70 -3.55 -0.54 -15.90
CA PRO A 70 -4.95 -0.10 -15.96
C PRO A 70 -5.98 -1.22 -15.74
N GLU A 71 -5.53 -2.47 -15.76
CA GLU A 71 -6.31 -3.68 -15.44
C GLU A 71 -6.62 -3.84 -13.95
N ILE A 72 -5.85 -3.20 -13.07
CA ILE A 72 -6.11 -3.21 -11.62
C ILE A 72 -7.43 -2.50 -11.38
N SER A 73 -8.33 -3.20 -10.71
CA SER A 73 -9.70 -2.76 -10.47
C SER A 73 -10.05 -2.75 -8.98
N ASP A 74 -9.24 -3.39 -8.14
CA ASP A 74 -9.48 -3.51 -6.70
C ASP A 74 -8.15 -3.46 -5.93
N VAL A 75 -8.17 -2.71 -4.83
CA VAL A 75 -7.07 -2.64 -3.88
C VAL A 75 -7.62 -2.93 -2.49
N ARG A 76 -7.00 -3.87 -1.79
CA ARG A 76 -7.34 -4.22 -0.42
C ARG A 76 -6.24 -3.77 0.51
N VAL A 77 -6.61 -3.12 1.62
CA VAL A 77 -5.65 -2.70 2.64
C VAL A 77 -5.73 -3.65 3.83
N GLU A 78 -4.58 -4.18 4.24
CA GLU A 78 -4.41 -4.99 5.45
C GLU A 78 -3.47 -4.28 6.42
N ARG A 79 -3.97 -3.97 7.62
CA ARG A 79 -3.18 -3.37 8.70
C ARG A 79 -2.68 -4.44 9.65
N HIS A 80 -1.38 -4.41 9.93
CA HIS A 80 -0.76 -5.23 10.94
C HIS A 80 -0.08 -4.31 11.96
N VAL A 81 -0.63 -4.30 13.17
CA VAL A 81 -0.02 -3.61 14.32
C VAL A 81 0.78 -4.64 15.10
N GLY A 82 2.03 -4.34 15.40
CA GLY A 82 2.83 -5.21 16.29
C GLY A 82 4.29 -4.82 16.41
N SER A 83 4.81 -4.94 17.62
CA SER A 83 6.24 -4.99 17.92
C SER A 83 6.81 -6.29 17.36
N SER A 84 7.72 -6.22 16.38
CA SER A 84 8.53 -7.41 16.04
C SER A 84 9.48 -7.76 17.17
#